data_AF-A0A0M8N6Q0-F1
#
_entry.id   AF-A0A0M8N6Q0-F1
#
_cell.length_a   1.000
_cell.length_b   1.000
_cell.length_c   1.000
_cell.angle_alpha   90.00
_cell.angle_beta   90.00
_cell.angle_gamma   90.00
#
_symmetry.space_group_name_H-M   'P 1'
#
loop_
_entity.id
_entity.type
_entity.pdbx_description
1 polymer ?
#
loop_
_entity_poly.entity_id
_entity_poly.type
_entity_poly.pdbx_seq_one_letter_code
_entity_poly.pdbx_strand_id
1 'polypeptide(L)' 'MLIKVRTLTGKEIELDIDLEFKISQIKEKVEEKEGIPPVQQRLIHGGKQM' A
#
# COMPACT_ATOMS: atom_id res chain seq x y z
N MET A 1 9.97 -0.56 -9.08
CA MET A 1 9.60 0.88 -8.97
C MET A 1 9.30 1.16 -7.51
N LEU A 2 9.85 2.24 -6.94
CA LEU A 2 9.62 2.55 -5.53
C LEU A 2 8.44 3.52 -5.38
N ILE A 3 7.48 3.16 -4.53
CA ILE A 3 6.41 4.07 -4.10
C ILE A 3 6.47 4.31 -2.60
N LYS A 4 6.02 5.49 -2.18
CA LYS A 4 5.84 5.82 -0.76
C LYS A 4 4.38 5.67 -0.38
N VAL A 5 4.14 4.93 0.70
CA VAL A 5 2.82 4.80 1.32
C VAL A 5 2.90 5.45 2.70
N ARG A 6 1.99 6.40 2.94
CA ARG A 6 1.84 7.04 4.24
C ARG A 6 0.67 6.42 4.98
N THR A 7 0.94 5.88 6.15
CA THR A 7 -0.09 5.35 7.05
C THR A 7 -0.84 6.48 7.77
N LEU A 8 -2.01 6.18 8.34
CA LEU A 8 -2.81 7.14 9.10
C LEU A 8 -2.11 7.63 10.37
N THR A 9 -1.16 6.86 10.91
CA THR A 9 -0.33 7.26 12.06
C THR A 9 0.80 8.21 11.67
N GLY A 10 0.97 8.50 10.37
CA GLY A 10 2.00 9.39 9.86
C GLY A 10 3.31 8.71 9.52
N LYS A 11 3.44 7.39 9.71
CA LYS A 11 4.61 6.61 9.28
C LYS A 11 4.63 6.48 7.76
N GLU A 12 5.78 6.74 7.15
CA GLU A 12 6.03 6.51 5.73
C GLU A 12 6.76 5.17 5.55
N ILE A 13 6.28 4.37 4.60
CA ILE A 13 6.93 3.12 4.18
C ILE A 13 7.22 3.17 2.69
N GLU A 14 8.35 2.59 2.30
CA GLU A 14 8.72 2.43 0.89
C GLU A 14 8.37 1.02 0.44
N LEU A 15 7.63 0.91 -0.66
CA LEU A 15 7.28 -0.36 -1.28
C LEU A 15 7.91 -0.42 -2.66
N ASP A 16 8.63 -1.51 -2.92
CA ASP A 16 9.07 -1.84 -4.27
C ASP A 16 7.94 -2.62 -4.97
N ILE A 17 7.40 -2.03 -6.03
CA ILE A 17 6.31 -2.56 -6.85
C ILE A 17 6.73 -2.61 -8.32
N ASP A 18 6.09 -3.47 -9.09
CA ASP A 18 6.22 -3.48 -10.55
C ASP A 18 5.02 -2.76 -11.21
N LEU A 19 5.17 -2.32 -12.46
CA LEU A 19 4.09 -1.67 -13.21
C LEU A 19 2.94 -2.65 -13.54
N GLU A 20 3.24 -3.95 -13.56
CA GLU A 20 2.25 -5.00 -13.79
C GLU A 20 1.49 -5.41 -12.52
N PHE A 21 1.87 -4.88 -11.35
CA PHE A 21 1.27 -5.27 -10.09
C PHE A 21 -0.17 -4.77 -9.98
N LYS A 22 -1.07 -5.69 -9.63
CA LYS A 22 -2.44 -5.36 -9.28
C LYS A 22 -2.52 -4.75 -7.87
N ILE A 23 -3.60 -4.03 -7.61
CA ILE A 23 -3.88 -3.43 -6.30
C ILE A 23 -3.89 -4.49 -5.18
N SER A 24 -4.36 -5.71 -5.46
CA SER A 24 -4.31 -6.82 -4.49
C SER A 24 -2.88 -7.15 -4.07
N GLN A 25 -1.94 -7.23 -5.02
CA GLN A 25 -0.53 -7.52 -4.75
C GLN A 25 0.15 -6.38 -3.98
N ILE A 26 -0.24 -5.14 -4.25
CA ILE A 26 0.23 -3.99 -3.48
C ILE A 26 -0.26 -4.10 -2.02
N LYS A 27 -1.52 -4.50 -1.80
CA LYS A 27 -2.07 -4.71 -0.45
C LYS A 27 -1.37 -5.84 0.29
N GLU A 28 -1.02 -6.93 -0.39
CA GLU A 28 -0.21 -8.01 0.19
C GLU A 28 1.16 -7.49 0.65
N LYS A 29 1.86 -6.71 -0.20
CA LYS A 29 3.14 -6.08 0.20
C LYS A 29 3.02 -5.12 1.39
N VAL A 30 1.90 -4.41 1.51
CA VAL A 30 1.62 -3.56 2.68
C VAL A 30 1.39 -4.43 3.93
N GLU A 31 0.68 -5.55 3.81
CA GLU A 31 0.48 -6.51 4.90
C GLU A 31 1.81 -7.08 5.37
N GLU A 32 2.70 -7.48 4.46
CA GLU A 32 4.03 -8.00 4.81
C GLU A 32 4.87 -6.99 5.62
N LYS A 33 4.70 -5.69 5.38
CA LYS A 33 5.48 -4.64 6.08
C LYS A 33 4.84 -4.13 7.37
N GLU A 34 3.52 -3.97 7.40
CA GLU A 34 2.81 -3.36 8.53
C GLU A 34 1.99 -4.37 9.35
N GLY A 35 1.79 -5.59 8.85
CA GLY A 35 0.99 -6.63 9.50
C GLY A 35 -0.52 -6.39 9.45
N ILE A 36 -0.99 -5.48 8.58
CA ILE A 36 -2.41 -5.11 8.46
C ILE A 36 -3.05 -5.94 7.35
N PRO A 37 -4.10 -6.73 7.64
CA PRO A 37 -4.80 -7.53 6.62
C PRO A 37 -5.30 -6.69 5.43
N PRO A 38 -5.18 -7.17 4.17
CA PRO A 38 -5.56 -6.44 2.96
C PRO A 38 -6.99 -5.88 2.97
N VAL A 39 -7.92 -6.59 3.60
CA VAL A 39 -9.33 -6.19 3.72
C VAL A 39 -9.54 -4.97 4.63
N GLN A 40 -8.62 -4.75 5.58
CA GLN A 40 -8.64 -3.60 6.48
C GLN A 40 -7.89 -2.39 5.90
N GLN A 41 -7.13 -2.60 4.83
CA GLN A 41 -6.36 -1.54 4.19
C GLN A 41 -7.25 -0.68 3.27
N ARG A 42 -7.15 0.64 3.43
CA ARG A 42 -7.72 1.63 2.51
C ARG A 42 -6.60 2.39 1.81
N LEU A 43 -6.32 1.98 0.57
CA LEU A 43 -5.38 2.70 -0.28
C LEU A 43 -6.10 3.88 -0.93
N ILE A 44 -5.53 5.08 -0.78
CA ILE A 44 -6.09 6.31 -1.32
C ILE A 44 -5.04 6.94 -2.24
N HIS A 45 -5.41 7.16 -3.50
CA HIS A 45 -4.58 7.84 -4.48
C HIS A 45 -5.37 8.98 -5.12
N GLY A 46 -4.82 10.20 -5.10
CA GLY A 46 -5.50 11.37 -5.67
C GLY A 46 -6.90 11.64 -5.10
N GLY A 47 -7.12 11.29 -3.82
CA GLY A 47 -8.42 11.42 -3.16
C GLY A 47 -9.45 10.34 -3.52
N LYS A 48 -9.08 9.33 -4.31
CA LYS A 48 -9.94 8.19 -4.65
C LYS A 48 -9.42 6.91 -3.99
N GLN A 49 -10.35 6.10 -3.49
CA GLN A 49 -10.03 4.78 -2.96
C GLN A 49 -9.73 3.81 -4.11
N MET A 50 -8.69 2.99 -3.93
CA MET A 50 -8.21 1.98 -4.88
C MET A 50 -8.56 0.55 -4.42
#